data_AF-A0A415US40-F1
#
_entry.id   AF-A0A415US40-F1
#
_cell.length_a   1.000
_cell.length_b   1.000
_cell.length_c   1.000
_cell.angle_alpha   90.00
_cell.angle_beta   90.00
_cell.angle_gamma   90.00
#
_symmetry.space_group_name_H-M   'P 1'
#
loop_
_entity.id
_entity.type
_entity.pdbx_description
1 polymer ?
#
loop_
_entity_poly.entity_id
_entity_poly.type
_entity_poly.pdbx_seq_one_letter_code
_entity_poly.pdbx_strand_id
1 'polypeptide(L)'
;MPHIYQIDPAWSELSYAGGTIRENACGPTCLTMVYIFKTGHTDKTPVDICALAEAGNYAPTGATEWSFMTGGAWQLGLNGTQLYNDRESITQALHSGAPVIAAVRPGTFTNVGHYIVLYGIDNANQIGVYDPNSASRSARRWGVVEVLNEVEAMWAYY
;
A
#
# COMPACT_ATOMS: atom_id res chain seq x y z
N MET A 1 -3.36 2.64 -12.39
CA MET A 1 -2.88 2.90 -11.01
C MET A 1 -2.00 4.14 -11.06
N PRO A 2 -2.29 5.22 -10.30
CA PRO A 2 -1.35 6.32 -10.17
C PRO A 2 -0.14 5.90 -9.32
N HIS A 3 1.01 6.52 -9.55
CA HIS A 3 2.21 6.29 -8.76
C HIS A 3 2.45 7.50 -7.85
N ILE A 4 2.27 7.32 -6.55
CA ILE A 4 2.35 8.39 -5.55
C ILE A 4 3.41 8.01 -4.52
N TYR A 5 4.26 8.98 -4.17
CA TYR A 5 5.33 8.79 -3.20
C TYR A 5 5.02 9.48 -1.89
N GLN A 6 5.27 8.82 -0.76
CA GLN A 6 5.16 9.48 0.56
C GLN A 6 6.28 10.50 0.76
N ILE A 7 7.37 10.37 -0.01
CA ILE A 7 8.54 11.24 0.00
C ILE A 7 8.40 12.51 -0.87
N ASP A 8 7.23 12.75 -1.47
CA ASP A 8 6.98 13.93 -2.31
C ASP A 8 7.10 15.24 -1.48
N PRO A 9 7.84 16.26 -1.96
CA PRO A 9 8.00 17.53 -1.25
C PRO A 9 6.69 18.24 -0.90
N ALA A 10 5.58 17.99 -1.61
CA ALA A 10 4.29 18.62 -1.35
C ALA A 10 3.69 18.25 0.01
N TRP A 11 4.07 17.10 0.59
CA TRP A 11 3.51 16.62 1.86
C TRP A 11 4.49 15.90 2.79
N SER A 12 5.66 15.49 2.30
CA SER A 12 6.59 14.62 3.04
C SER A 12 6.95 15.10 4.45
N GLU A 13 7.03 16.41 4.66
CA GLU A 13 7.40 17.01 5.96
C GLU A 13 6.19 17.33 6.86
N LEU A 14 4.97 17.04 6.42
CA LEU A 14 3.77 17.21 7.25
C LEU A 14 3.68 16.10 8.30
N SER A 15 3.07 16.41 9.44
CA SER A 15 2.97 15.47 10.56
C SER A 15 2.03 14.31 10.25
N TYR A 16 2.43 13.11 10.68
CA TYR A 16 1.58 11.93 10.70
C TYR A 16 2.08 10.91 11.72
N ALA A 17 1.19 10.37 12.54
CA ALA A 17 1.49 9.27 13.46
C ALA A 17 2.70 9.54 14.37
N GLY A 18 2.78 10.74 14.96
CA GLY A 18 3.91 11.12 15.84
C GLY A 18 5.25 11.37 15.13
N GLY A 19 5.30 11.28 13.81
CA GLY A 19 6.44 11.65 12.97
C GLY A 19 5.98 12.44 11.76
N THR A 20 6.57 12.16 10.60
CA THR A 20 6.21 12.79 9.31
C THR A 20 5.57 11.82 8.33
N ILE A 21 4.92 12.35 7.28
CA ILE A 21 4.41 11.55 6.17
C ILE A 21 5.55 10.79 5.47
N ARG A 22 6.73 11.42 5.33
CA ARG A 22 7.94 10.77 4.81
C ARG A 22 8.25 9.47 5.53
N GLU A 23 8.14 9.46 6.85
CA GLU A 23 8.55 8.33 7.68
C GLU A 23 7.44 7.29 7.81
N ASN A 24 6.21 7.75 8.06
CA ASN A 24 5.18 6.88 8.64
C ASN A 24 4.00 6.58 7.70
N ALA A 25 3.85 7.30 6.58
CA ALA A 25 2.65 7.26 5.75
C ALA A 25 2.66 6.27 4.58
N CYS A 26 3.43 5.18 4.67
CA CYS A 26 3.46 4.16 3.62
C CYS A 26 2.08 3.54 3.38
N GLY A 27 1.33 3.22 4.45
CA GLY A 27 -0.04 2.71 4.38
C GLY A 27 -1.02 3.69 3.70
N PRO A 28 -1.19 4.92 4.21
CA PRO A 28 -2.06 5.94 3.60
C PRO A 28 -1.70 6.24 2.15
N THR A 29 -0.41 6.29 1.81
CA THR A 29 0.02 6.52 0.43
C THR A 29 -0.36 5.35 -0.48
N CYS A 30 -0.17 4.10 -0.03
CA CYS A 30 -0.65 2.90 -0.74
C CYS A 30 -2.16 2.93 -0.95
N LEU A 31 -2.92 3.29 0.10
CA LEU A 31 -4.37 3.35 0.03
C LEU A 31 -4.86 4.51 -0.86
N THR A 32 -4.11 5.61 -0.96
CA THR A 32 -4.38 6.72 -1.89
C THR A 32 -4.28 6.24 -3.34
N MET A 33 -3.23 5.49 -3.66
CA MET A 33 -3.07 4.92 -5.00
C MET A 33 -4.23 3.99 -5.36
N VAL A 34 -4.60 3.08 -4.44
CA VAL A 34 -5.73 2.16 -4.64
C VAL A 34 -7.07 2.91 -4.74
N TYR A 35 -7.30 3.92 -3.90
CA TYR A 35 -8.50 4.75 -3.93
C TYR A 35 -8.73 5.38 -5.29
N ILE A 36 -7.73 6.08 -5.81
CA ILE A 36 -7.82 6.73 -7.13
C ILE A 36 -8.02 5.67 -8.22
N PHE A 37 -7.31 4.54 -8.14
CA PHE A 37 -7.43 3.49 -9.15
C PHE A 37 -8.82 2.86 -9.20
N LYS A 38 -9.43 2.62 -8.04
CA LYS A 38 -10.73 1.92 -7.94
C LYS A 38 -11.92 2.84 -8.15
N THR A 39 -11.82 4.09 -7.71
CA THR A 39 -12.94 5.04 -7.77
C THR A 39 -12.87 6.01 -8.95
N GLY A 40 -11.67 6.23 -9.50
CA GLY A 40 -11.42 7.30 -10.48
C GLY A 40 -11.39 8.70 -9.88
N HIS A 41 -11.65 8.86 -8.58
CA HIS A 41 -11.62 10.16 -7.91
C HIS A 41 -10.19 10.56 -7.55
N THR A 42 -9.90 11.85 -7.68
CA THR A 42 -8.60 12.45 -7.33
C THR A 42 -8.74 13.57 -6.30
N ASP A 43 -9.83 13.55 -5.54
CA ASP A 43 -10.16 14.53 -4.50
C ASP A 43 -9.44 14.28 -3.17
N LYS A 44 -8.69 13.18 -3.05
CA LYS A 44 -7.93 12.81 -1.85
C LYS A 44 -6.46 12.64 -2.15
N THR A 45 -5.66 13.32 -1.35
CA THR A 45 -4.19 13.22 -1.31
C THR A 45 -3.74 12.28 -0.19
N PRO A 46 -2.45 11.92 -0.11
CA PRO A 46 -1.93 11.21 1.06
C PRO A 46 -2.21 11.93 2.38
N VAL A 47 -2.28 13.27 2.39
CA VAL A 47 -2.59 14.07 3.58
C VAL A 47 -4.01 13.79 4.07
N ASP A 48 -4.99 13.75 3.15
CA ASP A 48 -6.39 13.48 3.50
C ASP A 48 -6.57 12.07 4.05
N ILE A 49 -5.87 11.09 3.48
CA ILE A 49 -5.94 9.70 3.94
C ILE A 49 -5.19 9.51 5.27
N CYS A 50 -4.10 10.23 5.50
CA CYS A 50 -3.45 10.30 6.83
C CYS A 50 -4.40 10.83 7.90
N ALA A 51 -5.09 11.94 7.61
CA ALA A 51 -6.07 12.52 8.53
C ALA A 51 -7.22 11.54 8.84
N LEU A 52 -7.68 10.78 7.85
CA LEU A 52 -8.68 9.72 8.04
C LEU A 52 -8.15 8.61 8.96
N ALA A 53 -6.89 8.19 8.78
CA ALA A 53 -6.25 7.20 9.64
C ALA A 53 -6.18 7.68 11.10
N GLU A 54 -5.73 8.91 11.34
CA GLU A 54 -5.63 9.47 12.69
C GLU A 54 -7.01 9.65 13.34
N ALA A 55 -7.99 10.19 12.61
CA ALA A 55 -9.35 10.35 13.11
C ALA A 55 -10.00 9.01 13.49
N GLY A 56 -9.66 7.94 12.78
CA GLY A 56 -10.10 6.58 13.06
C GLY A 56 -9.26 5.82 14.09
N ASN A 57 -8.26 6.45 14.71
CA ASN A 57 -7.31 5.82 15.63
C ASN A 57 -6.57 4.62 15.02
N TYR A 58 -6.21 4.73 13.74
CA TYR A 58 -5.46 3.73 12.99
C TYR A 58 -3.95 4.00 12.92
N ALA A 59 -3.45 4.99 13.66
CA ALA A 59 -2.01 5.24 13.76
C ALA A 59 -1.49 5.56 15.18
N PRO A 60 -1.97 4.87 16.26
CA PRO A 60 -1.59 5.22 17.62
C PRO A 60 -0.15 4.79 17.99
N THR A 61 0.46 3.90 17.21
CA THR A 61 1.75 3.26 17.52
C THR A 61 2.95 3.85 16.79
N GLY A 62 2.76 4.97 16.09
CA GLY A 62 3.81 5.58 15.27
C GLY A 62 3.87 5.06 13.83
N ALA A 63 2.93 4.18 13.44
CA ALA A 63 2.78 3.66 12.09
C ALA A 63 1.31 3.37 11.80
N THR A 64 1.00 3.06 10.54
CA THR A 64 -0.38 2.75 10.14
C THR A 64 -0.74 1.31 10.47
N GLU A 65 -1.79 1.14 11.26
CA GLU A 65 -2.32 -0.16 11.68
C GLU A 65 -2.92 -0.95 10.51
N TRP A 66 -2.79 -2.27 10.55
CA TRP A 66 -3.33 -3.17 9.53
C TRP A 66 -4.84 -3.04 9.36
N SER A 67 -5.56 -2.75 10.45
CA SER A 67 -7.00 -2.54 10.44
C SER A 67 -7.43 -1.34 9.57
N PHE A 68 -6.51 -0.44 9.21
CA PHE A 68 -6.76 0.63 8.26
C PHE A 68 -7.02 0.12 6.84
N MET A 69 -6.38 -0.99 6.44
CA MET A 69 -6.52 -1.60 5.12
C MET A 69 -7.92 -2.17 4.86
N THR A 70 -8.72 -2.37 5.92
CA THR A 70 -10.10 -2.85 5.83
C THR A 70 -11.09 -1.79 6.32
N GLY A 71 -10.98 -1.37 7.59
CA GLY A 71 -11.90 -0.41 8.20
C GLY A 71 -11.75 1.01 7.68
N GLY A 72 -10.51 1.48 7.48
CA GLY A 72 -10.23 2.77 6.85
C GLY A 72 -10.60 2.79 5.37
N ALA A 73 -10.26 1.72 4.66
CA ALA A 73 -10.65 1.51 3.26
C ALA A 73 -12.18 1.58 3.07
N TRP A 74 -12.97 0.97 3.97
CA TRP A 74 -14.44 1.03 3.92
C TRP A 74 -14.99 2.46 3.96
N GLN A 75 -14.38 3.35 4.75
CA GLN A 75 -14.78 4.77 4.83
C GLN A 75 -14.52 5.53 3.51
N LEU A 76 -13.61 5.01 2.68
CA LEU A 76 -13.31 5.53 1.35
C LEU A 76 -14.18 4.89 0.25
N GLY A 77 -15.15 4.04 0.61
CA GLY A 77 -15.96 3.27 -0.34
C GLY A 77 -15.22 2.11 -0.99
N LEU A 78 -14.11 1.65 -0.39
CA LEU A 78 -13.32 0.51 -0.85
C LEU A 78 -13.61 -0.73 0.00
N ASN A 79 -13.57 -1.91 -0.61
CA ASN A 79 -13.68 -3.16 0.11
C ASN A 79 -12.33 -3.89 0.16
N GLY A 80 -11.55 -3.66 1.22
CA GLY A 80 -10.30 -4.37 1.46
C GLY A 80 -10.54 -5.79 1.98
N THR A 81 -10.14 -6.80 1.21
CA THR A 81 -10.25 -8.21 1.58
C THR A 81 -8.88 -8.77 1.91
N GLN A 82 -8.67 -9.19 3.16
CA GLN A 82 -7.41 -9.83 3.55
C GLN A 82 -7.25 -11.18 2.83
N LEU A 83 -6.07 -11.44 2.29
CA LEU A 83 -5.73 -12.68 1.59
C LEU A 83 -4.90 -13.61 2.47
N TYR A 84 -4.85 -14.88 2.12
CA TYR A 84 -3.80 -15.77 2.59
C TYR A 84 -2.47 -15.39 1.94
N ASN A 85 -1.38 -15.41 2.71
CA ASN A 85 -0.02 -15.13 2.22
C ASN A 85 0.56 -16.33 1.44
N ASP A 86 -0.13 -16.72 0.37
CA ASP A 86 0.30 -17.76 -0.55
C ASP A 86 0.30 -17.27 -1.99
N ARG A 87 0.96 -18.06 -2.85
CA ARG A 87 1.12 -17.75 -4.27
C ARG A 87 -0.22 -17.73 -5.01
N GLU A 88 -1.15 -18.59 -4.64
CA GLU A 88 -2.43 -18.70 -5.34
C GLU A 88 -3.27 -17.43 -5.13
N SER A 89 -3.42 -17.01 -3.88
CA SER A 89 -4.21 -15.84 -3.48
C SER A 89 -3.72 -14.55 -4.14
N ILE A 90 -2.40 -14.28 -4.07
CA ILE A 90 -1.80 -13.08 -4.67
C ILE A 90 -1.92 -13.08 -6.21
N THR A 91 -1.68 -14.23 -6.86
CA THR A 91 -1.76 -14.31 -8.33
C THR A 91 -3.19 -14.22 -8.84
N GLN A 92 -4.15 -14.88 -8.19
CA GLN A 92 -5.57 -14.77 -8.54
C GLN A 92 -6.08 -13.33 -8.41
N ALA A 93 -5.77 -12.65 -7.30
CA ALA A 93 -6.15 -11.25 -7.13
C ALA A 93 -5.57 -10.38 -8.26
N LEU A 94 -4.26 -10.47 -8.51
CA LEU A 94 -3.60 -9.65 -9.54
C LEU A 94 -4.07 -9.98 -10.97
N HIS A 95 -4.35 -11.24 -11.28
CA HIS A 95 -4.92 -11.63 -12.58
C HIS A 95 -6.35 -11.15 -12.79
N SER A 96 -7.13 -10.99 -11.72
CA SER A 96 -8.47 -10.40 -11.78
C SER A 96 -8.46 -8.88 -12.01
N GLY A 97 -7.28 -8.25 -11.96
CA GLY A 97 -7.11 -6.80 -12.04
C GLY A 97 -7.27 -6.07 -10.71
N ALA A 98 -7.44 -6.80 -9.60
CA ALA A 98 -7.48 -6.21 -8.26
C ALA A 98 -6.06 -5.83 -7.81
N PRO A 99 -5.81 -4.59 -7.39
CA PRO A 99 -4.57 -4.24 -6.74
C PRO A 99 -4.52 -4.86 -5.34
N VAL A 100 -3.30 -5.14 -4.88
CA VAL A 100 -3.04 -5.69 -3.54
C VAL A 100 -2.15 -4.71 -2.78
N ILE A 101 -2.52 -4.36 -1.55
CA ILE A 101 -1.60 -3.70 -0.62
C ILE A 101 -0.97 -4.78 0.24
N ALA A 102 0.37 -4.81 0.31
CA ALA A 102 1.11 -5.76 1.12
C ALA A 102 1.87 -5.01 2.23
N ALA A 103 1.69 -5.45 3.47
CA ALA A 103 2.60 -5.17 4.58
C ALA A 103 3.78 -6.13 4.48
N VAL A 104 4.99 -5.60 4.41
CA VAL A 104 6.23 -6.36 4.26
C VAL A 104 7.15 -6.17 5.46
N ARG A 105 7.78 -7.27 5.87
CA ARG A 105 8.77 -7.33 6.97
C ARG A 105 10.18 -6.97 6.47
N PRO A 106 11.19 -6.89 7.36
CA PRO A 106 12.56 -6.59 6.95
C PRO A 106 13.09 -7.51 5.85
N GLY A 107 13.72 -6.91 4.84
CA GLY A 107 14.16 -7.55 3.62
C GLY A 107 14.55 -6.51 2.55
N THR A 108 14.20 -6.78 1.30
CA THR A 108 14.50 -5.96 0.14
C THR A 108 13.76 -4.61 0.17
N PHE A 109 12.51 -4.59 0.65
CA PHE A 109 11.68 -3.38 0.63
C PHE A 109 11.94 -2.45 1.83
N THR A 110 12.40 -2.99 2.96
CA THR A 110 12.52 -2.24 4.23
C THR A 110 13.45 -2.94 5.22
N ASN A 111 13.93 -2.24 6.23
CA ASN A 111 14.69 -2.81 7.35
C ASN A 111 13.85 -2.98 8.63
N VAL A 112 12.60 -2.52 8.65
CA VAL A 112 11.73 -2.53 9.84
C VAL A 112 10.36 -3.13 9.53
N GLY A 113 9.64 -2.51 8.61
CA GLY A 113 8.27 -2.81 8.19
C GLY A 113 7.87 -1.76 7.16
N HIS A 114 7.00 -2.10 6.20
CA HIS A 114 6.61 -1.17 5.14
C HIS A 114 5.33 -1.62 4.44
N TYR A 115 4.64 -0.69 3.77
CA TYR A 115 3.55 -1.02 2.86
C TYR A 115 3.93 -0.72 1.42
N ILE A 116 3.57 -1.63 0.52
CA ILE A 116 3.73 -1.48 -0.93
C ILE A 116 2.42 -1.84 -1.64
N VAL A 117 2.24 -1.32 -2.86
CA VAL A 117 1.14 -1.70 -3.75
C VAL A 117 1.65 -2.65 -4.81
N LEU A 118 0.96 -3.77 -5.00
CA LEU A 118 1.12 -4.70 -6.11
C LEU A 118 -0.02 -4.42 -7.09
N TYR A 119 0.29 -3.94 -8.30
CA TYR A 119 -0.73 -3.37 -9.20
C TYR A 119 -0.97 -4.19 -10.48
N GLY A 120 -0.31 -5.33 -10.63
CA GLY A 120 -0.55 -6.25 -11.73
C GLY A 120 0.52 -7.33 -11.84
N ILE A 121 0.23 -8.35 -12.64
CA ILE A 121 1.11 -9.48 -12.91
C ILE A 121 1.14 -9.75 -14.42
N ASP A 122 2.33 -10.04 -14.96
CA ASP A 122 2.48 -10.39 -16.37
C ASP A 122 2.51 -11.91 -16.62
N ASN A 123 2.58 -12.30 -17.91
CA ASN A 123 2.60 -13.70 -18.33
C ASN A 123 3.86 -14.47 -17.85
N ALA A 124 4.91 -13.76 -17.40
CA ALA A 124 6.11 -14.34 -16.83
C ALA A 124 6.03 -14.47 -15.28
N ASN A 125 4.85 -14.26 -14.69
CA ASN A 125 4.63 -14.20 -13.25
C ASN A 125 5.50 -13.13 -12.56
N GLN A 126 5.67 -11.99 -13.22
CA GLN A 126 6.36 -10.84 -12.66
C GLN A 126 5.35 -9.77 -12.22
N ILE A 127 5.47 -9.32 -10.98
CA ILE A 127 4.60 -8.36 -10.33
C ILE A 127 5.11 -6.94 -10.59
N GLY A 128 4.20 -6.02 -10.90
CA GLY A 128 4.44 -4.59 -10.79
C GLY A 128 4.26 -4.12 -9.35
N VAL A 129 5.29 -3.48 -8.78
CA VAL A 129 5.27 -2.93 -7.43
C VAL A 129 5.34 -1.42 -7.51
N TYR A 130 4.50 -0.72 -6.75
CA TYR A 130 4.70 0.68 -6.39
C TYR A 130 5.04 0.76 -4.90
N ASP A 131 6.29 1.10 -4.65
CA ASP A 131 6.83 1.36 -3.33
C ASP A 131 6.82 2.87 -3.08
N PRO A 132 6.01 3.38 -2.12
CA PRO A 132 5.87 4.81 -1.87
C PRO A 132 7.16 5.49 -1.39
N ASN A 133 8.19 4.72 -1.02
CA ASN A 133 9.51 5.17 -0.58
C ASN A 133 10.61 5.01 -1.63
N SER A 134 10.35 4.39 -2.79
CA SER A 134 11.42 4.06 -3.72
C SER A 134 10.99 4.02 -5.19
N ALA A 135 11.48 5.00 -5.94
CA ALA A 135 11.38 5.00 -7.39
C ALA A 135 12.13 3.83 -8.04
N SER A 136 13.30 3.46 -7.50
CA SER A 136 14.13 2.38 -8.08
C SER A 136 13.50 1.00 -7.90
N ARG A 137 12.89 0.71 -6.73
CA ARG A 137 12.13 -0.53 -6.53
C ARG A 137 10.86 -0.57 -7.37
N SER A 138 10.27 0.59 -7.64
CA SER A 138 9.07 0.72 -8.47
C SER A 138 9.34 0.69 -9.99
N ALA A 139 10.59 0.89 -10.41
CA ALA A 139 10.98 0.90 -11.82
C ALA A 139 11.22 -0.49 -12.41
N ARG A 140 11.22 -1.54 -11.59
CA ARG A 140 11.44 -2.93 -12.02
C ARG A 140 10.24 -3.81 -11.70
N ARG A 141 10.23 -4.99 -12.30
CA ARG A 141 9.30 -6.06 -11.96
C ARG A 141 9.92 -7.01 -10.92
N TRP A 142 9.07 -7.73 -10.21
CA TRP A 142 9.45 -8.59 -9.09
C TRP A 142 8.89 -9.99 -9.27
N GLY A 143 9.65 -11.02 -8.89
CA GLY A 143 9.10 -12.38 -8.88
C GLY A 143 8.03 -12.53 -7.80
N VAL A 144 6.95 -13.29 -8.07
CA VAL A 144 5.89 -13.53 -7.05
C VAL A 144 6.48 -14.07 -5.74
N VAL A 145 7.38 -15.05 -5.81
CA VAL A 145 8.02 -15.65 -4.63
C VAL A 145 8.95 -14.67 -3.91
N GLU A 146 9.63 -13.80 -4.67
CA GLU A 146 10.52 -12.77 -4.11
C GLU A 146 9.72 -11.79 -3.24
N VAL A 147 8.58 -11.31 -3.73
CA VAL A 147 7.68 -10.46 -2.95
C VAL A 147 7.09 -11.23 -1.76
N LEU A 148 6.53 -12.42 -2.03
CA LEU A 148 5.79 -13.20 -1.03
C LEU A 148 6.64 -13.58 0.18
N ASN A 149 7.94 -13.83 0.00
CA ASN A 149 8.86 -14.15 1.09
C ASN A 149 8.97 -13.03 2.14
N GLU A 150 8.65 -11.80 1.76
CA GLU A 150 8.70 -10.62 2.63
C GLU A 150 7.30 -10.17 3.09
N VAL A 151 6.22 -10.74 2.58
CA VAL A 151 4.85 -10.38 2.99
C VAL A 151 4.52 -10.91 4.38
N GLU A 152 4.08 -10.01 5.25
CA GLU A 152 3.55 -10.34 6.57
C GLU A 152 2.02 -10.37 6.57
N ALA A 153 1.38 -9.49 5.79
CA ALA A 153 -0.06 -9.51 5.53
C ALA A 153 -0.37 -8.78 4.21
N MET A 154 -1.46 -9.13 3.53
CA MET A 154 -1.87 -8.43 2.32
C MET A 154 -3.39 -8.40 2.12
N TRP A 155 -3.85 -7.39 1.39
CA TRP A 155 -5.27 -7.11 1.13
C TRP A 155 -5.51 -6.81 -0.35
N ALA A 156 -6.50 -7.46 -0.96
CA ALA A 156 -6.96 -7.16 -2.31
C ALA A 156 -8.18 -6.22 -2.29
N TYR A 157 -8.32 -5.44 -3.36
CA TYR A 157 -9.40 -4.47 -3.54
C TYR A 157 -10.13 -4.69 -4.86
N TYR A 158 -11.29 -5.35 -4.79
CA TYR A 158 -12.10 -5.76 -5.95
C TYR A 158 -13.01 -4.66 -6.48
#